data_AF-A0A8E0RDX0-F1
#
_entry.id   AF-A0A8E0RDX0-F1
#
_cell.length_a   1.000
_cell.length_b   1.000
_cell.length_c   1.000
_cell.angle_alpha   90.00
_cell.angle_beta   90.00
_cell.angle_gamma   90.00
#
_symmetry.space_group_name_H-M   'P 1'
#
loop_
_entity.id
_entity.type
_entity.pdbx_description
1 polymer ?
#
loop_
_entity_poly.entity_id
_entity_poly.type
_entity_poly.pdbx_seq_one_letter_code
_entity_poly.pdbx_strand_id
1 'polypeptide(L)'
;MKFQARAFTLLESLLTLSVTCFLILVVSVAFQKTVHVARGELFVLEFETILKDQQAQAITTARSRRLASVNGIVKLNGTKLQVPNETKFSDFDITFNANGNIQSLKEAKIVITLPYESGAKISYQLQIGSGQYKKTRH
;
A
#
# COMPACT_ATOMS: atom_id res chain seq x y z
N MET A 1 -58.94 -4.47 -25.18
CA MET A 1 -57.86 -5.49 -25.02
C MET A 1 -57.32 -5.36 -23.60
N LYS A 2 -57.62 -6.31 -22.70
CA LYS A 2 -57.13 -6.27 -21.31
C LYS A 2 -55.85 -7.13 -21.23
N PHE A 3 -54.70 -6.50 -21.02
CA PHE A 3 -53.47 -7.21 -20.72
C PHE A 3 -53.53 -7.70 -19.26
N GLN A 4 -53.87 -8.96 -19.06
CA GLN A 4 -53.70 -9.63 -17.77
C GLN A 4 -52.21 -10.00 -17.63
N ALA A 5 -51.43 -9.13 -17.01
CA ALA A 5 -50.09 -9.51 -16.56
C ALA A 5 -50.25 -10.54 -15.43
N ARG A 6 -49.76 -11.78 -15.64
CA ARG A 6 -49.63 -12.75 -14.55
C ARG A 6 -48.57 -12.21 -13.59
N ALA A 7 -48.97 -11.88 -12.38
CA ALA A 7 -48.03 -11.56 -11.32
C ALA A 7 -47.25 -12.82 -10.92
N PHE A 8 -45.98 -12.64 -10.57
CA PHE A 8 -45.15 -13.73 -10.05
C PHE A 8 -45.71 -14.26 -8.74
N THR A 9 -45.50 -15.55 -8.49
CA THR A 9 -45.81 -16.12 -7.18
C THR A 9 -44.87 -15.54 -6.12
N LEU A 10 -45.32 -15.53 -4.86
CA LEU A 10 -44.51 -15.05 -3.74
C LEU A 10 -43.19 -15.83 -3.63
N LEU A 11 -43.23 -17.14 -3.91
CA LEU A 11 -42.04 -18.01 -3.91
C LEU A 11 -41.05 -17.62 -5.02
N GLU A 12 -41.49 -17.37 -6.25
CA GLU A 12 -40.62 -16.90 -7.34
C GLU A 12 -39.97 -15.55 -7.01
N SER A 13 -40.74 -14.64 -6.40
CA SER A 13 -40.24 -13.33 -5.98
C SER A 13 -39.20 -13.45 -4.88
N LEU A 14 -39.40 -14.35 -3.91
CA LEU A 14 -38.43 -14.60 -2.85
C LEU A 14 -37.16 -15.29 -3.38
N LEU A 15 -37.31 -16.25 -4.30
CA LEU A 15 -36.19 -16.94 -4.93
C LEU A 15 -35.32 -15.98 -5.74
N THR A 16 -35.95 -15.15 -6.57
CA THR A 16 -35.24 -14.13 -7.37
C THR A 16 -34.51 -13.14 -6.47
N LEU A 17 -35.16 -12.61 -5.42
CA LEU A 17 -34.52 -11.74 -4.45
C LEU A 17 -33.32 -12.42 -3.78
N SER A 18 -33.48 -13.68 -3.34
CA SER A 18 -32.40 -14.45 -2.71
C SER A 18 -31.20 -14.62 -3.63
N VAL A 19 -31.43 -14.98 -4.90
CA VAL A 19 -30.37 -15.14 -5.89
C VAL A 19 -29.68 -13.81 -6.17
N THR A 20 -30.45 -12.73 -6.37
CA THR A 20 -29.89 -11.39 -6.63
C THR A 20 -29.08 -10.89 -5.44
N CYS A 21 -29.57 -11.02 -4.21
CA CYS A 21 -28.83 -10.67 -3.00
C CYS A 21 -27.54 -11.48 -2.89
N PHE A 22 -27.60 -12.79 -3.12
CA PHE A 22 -26.42 -13.64 -3.08
C PHE A 22 -25.36 -13.20 -4.11
N LEU A 23 -25.77 -12.91 -5.35
CA LEU A 23 -24.87 -12.40 -6.38
C LEU A 23 -24.24 -11.06 -5.99
N ILE A 24 -25.04 -10.12 -5.47
CA ILE A 24 -24.55 -8.82 -5.00
C ILE A 24 -23.51 -9.00 -3.88
N LEU A 25 -23.75 -9.91 -2.93
CA LEU A 25 -22.80 -10.18 -1.85
C LEU A 25 -21.48 -10.75 -2.37
N VAL A 26 -21.52 -11.73 -3.28
CA VAL A 26 -20.31 -12.32 -3.88
C VAL A 26 -19.49 -11.25 -4.60
N VAL A 27 -20.16 -10.42 -5.41
CA VAL A 27 -19.51 -9.32 -6.14
C VAL A 27 -18.95 -8.27 -5.18
N SER A 28 -19.69 -7.92 -4.11
CA SER A 28 -19.25 -6.94 -3.12
C SER A 28 -17.97 -7.38 -2.42
N VAL A 29 -17.89 -8.64 -2.00
CA VAL A 29 -16.69 -9.21 -1.36
C VAL A 29 -15.50 -9.22 -2.32
N ALA A 30 -15.72 -9.61 -3.58
CA ALA A 30 -14.67 -9.61 -4.60
C ALA A 30 -14.16 -8.18 -4.87
N PHE A 31 -15.07 -7.22 -5.01
CA PHE A 31 -14.74 -5.82 -5.25
C PHE A 31 -13.93 -5.20 -4.10
N GLN A 32 -14.35 -5.43 -2.85
CA GLN A 32 -13.61 -4.95 -1.68
C GLN A 32 -12.18 -5.48 -1.64
N LYS A 33 -11.97 -6.77 -1.92
CA LYS A 33 -10.63 -7.35 -2.00
C LYS A 33 -9.77 -6.65 -3.05
N THR A 34 -10.31 -6.43 -4.25
CA THR A 34 -9.60 -5.73 -5.33
C THR A 34 -9.23 -4.30 -4.95
N VAL A 35 -10.15 -3.57 -4.30
CA VAL A 35 -9.87 -2.20 -3.82
C VAL A 35 -8.74 -2.19 -2.79
N HIS A 36 -8.71 -3.15 -1.86
CA HIS A 36 -7.62 -3.24 -0.89
C HIS A 36 -6.26 -3.56 -1.54
N VAL A 37 -6.23 -4.45 -2.53
CA VAL A 37 -4.99 -4.73 -3.30
C VAL A 37 -4.51 -3.47 -4.01
N ALA A 38 -5.40 -2.79 -4.73
CA ALA A 38 -5.06 -1.58 -5.47
C ALA A 38 -4.56 -0.44 -4.55
N ARG A 39 -5.18 -0.25 -3.38
CA ARG A 39 -4.72 0.73 -2.38
C ARG A 39 -3.31 0.42 -1.87
N GLY A 40 -3.02 -0.85 -1.63
CA GLY A 40 -1.68 -1.30 -1.23
C GLY A 40 -0.63 -0.98 -2.28
N GLU A 41 -0.89 -1.32 -3.54
CA GLU A 41 0.02 -1.02 -4.65
C GLU A 41 0.20 0.49 -4.89
N LEU A 42 -0.90 1.26 -4.81
CA LEU A 42 -0.84 2.73 -4.97
C LEU A 42 0.04 3.36 -3.88
N PHE A 43 -0.09 2.91 -2.63
CA PHE A 43 0.74 3.41 -1.54
C PHE A 43 2.21 3.02 -1.69
N VAL A 44 2.50 1.83 -2.23
CA VAL A 44 3.88 1.44 -2.54
C VAL A 44 4.50 2.42 -3.54
N LEU A 45 3.75 2.84 -4.56
CA LEU A 45 4.21 3.84 -5.53
C LEU A 45 4.40 5.23 -4.89
N GLU A 46 3.47 5.63 -4.03
CA GLU A 46 3.56 6.87 -3.26
C GLU A 46 4.80 6.85 -2.36
N PHE A 47 5.07 5.73 -1.70
CA PHE A 47 6.26 5.55 -0.86
C PHE A 47 7.57 5.68 -1.65
N GLU A 48 7.64 5.14 -2.87
CA GLU A 48 8.80 5.34 -3.75
C GLU A 48 9.00 6.82 -4.11
N THR A 49 7.91 7.55 -4.28
CA THR A 49 7.94 9.00 -4.54
C THR A 49 8.43 9.75 -3.31
N ILE A 50 7.92 9.41 -2.13
CA ILE A 50 8.38 9.98 -0.85
C ILE A 50 9.87 9.72 -0.65
N LEU A 51 10.36 8.51 -0.93
CA LEU A 51 11.78 8.16 -0.79
C LEU A 51 12.66 9.05 -1.68
N LYS A 52 12.30 9.20 -2.95
CA LYS A 52 13.02 10.06 -3.92
C LYS A 52 12.93 11.53 -3.53
N ASP A 53 11.76 11.99 -3.11
CA ASP A 53 11.52 13.36 -2.66
C ASP A 53 12.36 13.69 -1.42
N GLN A 54 12.46 12.79 -0.44
CA GLN A 54 13.32 13.01 0.73
C GLN A 54 14.80 13.08 0.36
N GLN A 55 15.26 12.25 -0.57
CA GLN A 55 16.63 12.34 -1.07
C GLN A 55 16.88 13.67 -1.79
N ALA A 56 15.97 14.08 -2.69
CA ALA A 56 16.07 15.35 -3.41
C ALA A 56 16.04 16.56 -2.46
N GLN A 57 15.15 16.55 -1.47
CA GLN A 57 15.08 17.59 -0.45
C GLN A 57 16.33 17.62 0.42
N ALA A 58 16.93 16.47 0.76
CA ALA A 58 18.18 16.44 1.51
C ALA A 58 19.32 17.16 0.76
N ILE A 59 19.37 16.98 -0.57
CA ILE A 59 20.32 17.68 -1.46
C ILE A 59 19.98 19.18 -1.53
N THR A 60 18.76 19.53 -1.88
CA THR A 60 18.35 20.93 -2.11
C THR A 60 18.41 21.78 -0.85
N THR A 61 18.09 21.21 0.32
CA THR A 61 18.12 21.92 1.60
C THR A 61 19.47 21.82 2.31
N ALA A 62 20.41 21.03 1.79
CA ALA A 62 21.68 20.69 2.43
C ALA A 62 21.53 20.23 3.90
N ARG A 63 20.43 19.52 4.20
CA ARG A 63 20.13 19.01 5.54
C ARG A 63 19.86 17.52 5.51
N SER A 64 20.33 16.83 6.53
CA SER A 64 20.06 15.39 6.67
C SER A 64 18.57 15.13 6.89
N ARG A 65 18.02 14.13 6.22
CA ARG A 65 16.62 13.69 6.36
C ARG A 65 16.58 12.24 6.79
N ARG A 66 15.83 11.95 7.85
CA ARG A 66 15.68 10.59 8.39
C ARG A 66 14.31 10.00 8.05
N LEU A 67 14.29 8.79 7.54
CA LEU A 67 13.10 7.97 7.33
C LEU A 67 13.28 6.67 8.11
N ALA A 68 12.40 6.41 9.07
CA ALA A 68 12.49 5.22 9.91
C ALA A 68 11.11 4.60 10.10
N SER A 69 11.05 3.29 10.25
CA SER A 69 9.86 2.58 10.70
C SER A 69 10.19 1.92 12.03
N VAL A 70 9.37 2.17 13.05
CA VAL A 70 9.49 1.54 14.36
C VAL A 70 8.16 0.95 14.76
N ASN A 71 8.11 -0.36 15.04
CA ASN A 71 6.86 -1.09 15.33
C ASN A 71 5.77 -0.89 14.24
N GLY A 72 6.19 -0.86 12.97
CA GLY A 72 5.30 -0.63 11.82
C GLY A 72 4.81 0.81 11.64
N ILE A 73 5.26 1.76 12.48
CA ILE A 73 4.96 3.18 12.34
C ILE A 73 6.10 3.85 11.57
N VAL A 74 5.82 4.28 10.35
CA VAL A 74 6.75 5.05 9.53
C VAL A 74 6.79 6.50 10.02
N LYS A 75 7.99 7.03 10.24
CA LYS A 75 8.29 8.39 10.66
C LYS A 75 9.20 9.07 9.64
N LEU A 76 8.76 10.23 9.19
CA LEU A 76 9.45 11.15 8.30
C LEU A 76 10.03 12.31 9.13
N ASN A 77 11.35 12.33 9.30
CA ASN A 77 12.06 13.36 10.05
C ASN A 77 11.47 13.64 11.46
N GLY A 78 10.97 12.58 12.12
CA GLY A 78 10.30 12.64 13.43
C GLY A 78 8.76 12.70 13.36
N THR A 79 8.17 13.08 12.23
CA THR A 79 6.71 13.16 12.04
C THR A 79 6.13 11.83 11.58
N LYS A 80 5.01 11.40 12.16
CA LYS A 80 4.34 10.15 11.75
C LYS A 80 3.76 10.28 10.34
N LEU A 81 4.14 9.37 9.43
CA LEU A 81 3.54 9.22 8.12
C LEU A 81 2.24 8.40 8.25
N GLN A 82 1.18 8.82 7.57
CA GLN A 82 -0.03 8.00 7.49
C GLN A 82 0.22 6.85 6.52
N VAL A 83 0.12 5.63 7.04
CA VAL A 83 0.33 4.39 6.28
C VAL A 83 -1.00 3.63 6.26
N PRO A 84 -1.50 3.23 5.09
CA PRO A 84 -2.73 2.46 4.98
C PRO A 84 -2.56 1.05 5.56
N ASN A 85 -3.64 0.50 6.11
CA ASN A 85 -3.66 -0.84 6.72
C ASN A 85 -3.36 -1.96 5.70
N GLU A 86 -3.50 -1.64 4.42
CA GLU A 86 -3.17 -2.46 3.26
C GLU A 86 -1.66 -2.67 3.08
N THR A 87 -0.82 -1.96 3.85
CA THR A 87 0.64 -2.10 3.81
C THR A 87 1.22 -2.23 5.22
N LYS A 88 2.21 -3.10 5.41
CA LYS A 88 2.95 -3.24 6.67
C LYS A 88 4.44 -3.09 6.43
N PHE A 89 5.09 -2.25 7.23
CA PHE A 89 6.53 -2.02 7.16
C PHE A 89 7.25 -2.81 8.23
N SER A 90 8.37 -3.42 7.86
CA SER A 90 9.35 -3.91 8.84
C SER A 90 10.09 -2.73 9.46
N ASP A 91 10.76 -2.95 10.60
CA ASP A 91 11.62 -1.94 11.21
C ASP A 91 12.81 -1.61 10.29
N PHE A 92 13.05 -0.31 10.08
CA PHE A 92 14.19 0.18 9.29
C PHE A 92 14.58 1.58 9.74
N ASP A 93 15.84 1.96 9.48
CA ASP A 93 16.35 3.30 9.74
C ASP A 93 17.28 3.77 8.63
N ILE A 94 16.86 4.83 7.94
CA ILE A 94 17.59 5.42 6.82
C ILE A 94 17.77 6.90 7.10
N THR A 95 19.01 7.36 7.00
CA THR A 95 19.33 8.78 7.07
C THR A 95 20.04 9.18 5.78
N PHE A 96 19.43 10.10 5.03
CA PHE A 96 20.03 10.77 3.89
C PHE A 96 20.85 11.94 4.40
N ASN A 97 22.09 12.08 3.93
CA ASN A 97 22.97 13.20 4.23
C ASN A 97 22.69 14.38 3.27
N ALA A 98 23.27 15.55 3.56
CA ALA A 98 23.12 16.78 2.78
C ALA A 98 23.57 16.66 1.30
N ASN A 99 24.34 15.63 0.96
CA ASN A 99 24.75 15.31 -0.40
C ASN A 99 23.86 14.25 -1.08
N GLY A 100 22.75 13.85 -0.45
CA GLY A 100 21.83 12.81 -0.95
C GLY A 100 22.30 11.38 -0.73
N ASN A 101 23.48 11.18 -0.16
CA ASN A 101 24.03 9.86 0.13
C ASN A 101 23.42 9.29 1.41
N ILE A 102 23.33 7.97 1.49
CA ILE A 102 22.85 7.30 2.72
C ILE A 102 23.99 7.25 3.73
N GLN A 103 23.75 7.77 4.93
CA GLN A 103 24.70 7.83 6.06
C GLN A 103 24.59 6.59 6.98
N SER A 104 23.68 5.66 6.72
CA SER A 104 23.42 4.52 7.62
C SER A 104 24.55 3.48 7.59
N LEU A 105 24.98 3.01 8.77
CA LEU A 105 26.00 1.96 8.96
C LEU A 105 25.48 0.53 8.71
N LYS A 106 24.17 0.34 8.58
CA LYS A 106 23.53 -0.96 8.27
C LYS A 106 22.98 -0.94 6.85
N GLU A 107 22.98 -2.09 6.18
CA GLU A 107 22.28 -2.24 4.90
C GLU A 107 20.86 -1.70 5.01
N ALA A 108 20.59 -0.63 4.26
CA ALA A 108 19.29 0.02 4.25
C ALA A 108 18.32 -0.85 3.45
N LYS A 109 17.74 -1.84 4.12
CA LYS A 109 16.71 -2.72 3.56
C LYS A 109 15.34 -2.33 4.11
N ILE A 110 14.44 -1.91 3.23
CA ILE A 110 13.03 -1.65 3.54
C ILE A 110 12.23 -2.85 3.05
N VAL A 111 11.38 -3.41 3.91
CA VAL A 111 10.48 -4.51 3.52
C VAL A 111 9.04 -4.09 3.79
N ILE A 112 8.26 -4.04 2.71
CA ILE A 112 6.83 -3.76 2.72
C ILE A 112 6.09 -5.07 2.47
N THR A 113 5.13 -5.41 3.32
CA THR A 113 4.25 -6.58 3.15
C THR A 113 2.86 -6.11 2.76
N LEU A 114 2.28 -6.74 1.74
CA LEU A 114 0.93 -6.52 1.22
C LEU A 114 0.00 -7.66 1.68
N PRO A 115 -0.64 -7.54 2.86
CA PRO A 115 -1.47 -8.62 3.42
C PRO A 115 -2.65 -9.03 2.53
N TYR A 116 -3.22 -8.09 1.75
CA TYR A 116 -4.36 -8.36 0.87
C TYR A 116 -3.97 -9.04 -0.45
N GLU A 117 -2.68 -9.13 -0.74
CA GLU A 117 -2.14 -9.76 -1.95
C GLU A 117 -1.37 -11.04 -1.58
N SER A 118 -2.05 -11.97 -0.90
CA SER A 118 -1.46 -13.23 -0.44
C SER A 118 -0.20 -13.08 0.43
N GLY A 119 -0.01 -11.92 1.05
CA GLY A 119 1.19 -11.62 1.84
C GLY A 119 2.44 -11.32 1.01
N ALA A 120 2.28 -10.89 -0.24
CA ALA A 120 3.39 -10.49 -1.11
C ALA A 120 4.34 -9.50 -0.41
N LYS A 121 5.64 -9.63 -0.68
CA LYS A 121 6.66 -8.82 -0.03
C LYS A 121 7.46 -8.03 -1.05
N ILE A 122 7.57 -6.74 -0.84
CA ILE A 122 8.39 -5.84 -1.65
C ILE A 122 9.57 -5.41 -0.80
N SER A 123 10.77 -5.76 -1.26
CA SER A 123 12.03 -5.37 -0.64
C SER A 123 12.68 -4.26 -1.47
N TYR A 124 13.14 -3.22 -0.79
CA TYR A 124 14.00 -2.18 -1.34
C TYR A 124 15.36 -2.28 -0.66
N GLN A 125 16.40 -2.60 -1.42
CA GLN A 125 17.77 -2.58 -0.94
C GLN A 125 18.45 -1.33 -1.47
N LEU A 126 18.74 -0.38 -0.58
CA LEU A 126 19.38 0.88 -0.94
C LEU A 126 20.90 0.73 -0.90
N GLN A 127 21.57 1.24 -1.93
CA GLN A 127 23.03 1.27 -2.04
C GLN A 127 23.61 2.45 -1.25
N ILE A 128 24.58 2.15 -0.40
CA ILE A 128 25.35 3.16 0.33
C ILE A 128 26.17 3.99 -0.66
N GLY A 129 26.23 5.30 -0.46
CA GLY A 129 26.84 6.22 -1.41
C GLY A 129 25.80 6.80 -2.37
N SER A 130 25.44 6.10 -3.45
CA SER A 130 24.59 6.69 -4.51
C SER A 130 23.13 6.93 -4.13
N GLY A 131 22.63 6.27 -3.08
CA GLY A 131 21.22 6.32 -2.68
C GLY A 131 20.26 5.61 -3.65
N GLN A 132 20.79 4.95 -4.69
CA GLN A 132 20.00 4.13 -5.61
C GLN A 132 19.43 2.92 -4.88
N TYR A 133 18.24 2.48 -5.28
CA TYR A 133 17.60 1.31 -4.70
C TYR A 133 17.33 0.22 -5.73
N LYS A 134 17.49 -1.03 -5.31
CA LYS A 134 17.01 -2.21 -6.04
C LYS A 134 15.69 -2.66 -5.44
N LYS A 135 14.63 -2.63 -6.25
CA LYS A 135 13.30 -3.17 -5.90
C LYS A 135 13.26 -4.67 -6.22
N THR A 136 12.74 -5.48 -5.32
CA THR A 136 12.50 -6.91 -5.55
C THR A 136 11.15 -7.28 -4.94
N ARG A 137 10.28 -7.89 -5.75
CA ARG A 137 8.98 -8.44 -5.32
C ARG A 137 9.15 -9.95 -5.13
N HIS A 138 8.65 -10.46 -4.01
CA HIS A 138 8.62 -11.87 -3.64
C HIS A 138 7.19 -12.35 -3.54
#